data_AF-A0A661PYA8-F1
#
_entry.id   AF-A0A661PYA8-F1
#
_cell.length_a   1.000
_cell.length_b   1.000
_cell.length_c   1.000
_cell.angle_alpha   90.00
_cell.angle_beta   90.00
_cell.angle_gamma   90.00
#
_symmetry.space_group_name_H-M   'P 1'
#
loop_
_entity.id
_entity.type
_entity.pdbx_description
1 polymer ?
#
loop_
_entity_poly.entity_id
_entity_poly.type
_entity_poly.pdbx_seq_one_letter_code
_entity_poly.pdbx_strand_id
1 'polypeptide(L)'
;MGKTTLGMGKGSPLDARKLLDMHFLDIRSALLETAAALDRIERAKGGKEVMGDSRISKLFAACRIITDTGATDRAERFLTLFSSPETGP
;
A
#
# COMPACT_ATOMS: atom_id res chain seq x y z
N MET A 1 0.45 -40.16 -21.15
CA MET A 1 0.38 -39.79 -19.72
C MET A 1 1.61 -38.95 -19.39
N GLY A 2 1.50 -37.62 -19.46
CA GLY A 2 2.58 -36.68 -19.17
C GLY A 2 1.95 -35.34 -18.83
N LYS A 3 1.83 -35.07 -17.53
CA LYS A 3 1.00 -34.02 -16.97
C LYS A 3 1.45 -32.64 -17.48
N THR A 4 0.51 -31.94 -18.11
CA THR A 4 0.56 -30.52 -18.43
C THR A 4 0.94 -29.73 -17.17
N THR A 5 2.05 -29.01 -17.22
CA THR A 5 2.45 -28.06 -16.18
C THR A 5 1.43 -26.91 -16.14
N LEU A 6 0.56 -27.00 -15.15
CA LEU A 6 -0.47 -26.02 -14.84
C LEU A 6 0.17 -24.72 -14.35
N GLY A 7 0.12 -23.68 -15.19
CA GLY A 7 0.03 -22.27 -14.79
C GLY A 7 1.14 -21.68 -13.93
N MET A 8 2.35 -21.51 -14.48
CA MET A 8 3.27 -20.48 -13.99
C MET A 8 2.61 -19.10 -14.22
N GLY A 9 2.36 -18.36 -13.13
CA GLY A 9 1.76 -17.03 -13.18
C GLY A 9 2.46 -16.17 -14.22
N LYS A 10 1.69 -15.62 -15.16
CA LYS A 10 2.24 -14.76 -16.20
C LYS A 10 2.78 -13.50 -15.53
N GLY A 11 4.07 -13.47 -15.28
CA GLY A 11 4.80 -12.23 -15.00
C GLY A 11 4.53 -11.22 -16.12
N SER A 12 4.74 -9.94 -15.82
CA SER A 12 4.63 -8.89 -16.82
C SER A 12 5.48 -9.23 -18.06
N PRO A 13 4.98 -8.99 -19.29
CA PRO A 13 5.81 -9.10 -20.49
C PRO A 13 6.91 -8.02 -20.55
N LEU A 14 6.85 -7.00 -19.67
CA LEU A 14 7.84 -5.94 -19.52
C LEU A 14 8.87 -6.31 -18.45
N ASP A 15 10.12 -5.89 -18.64
CA ASP A 15 11.15 -6.05 -17.62
C ASP A 15 10.94 -5.12 -16.40
N ALA A 16 11.65 -5.42 -15.32
CA ALA A 16 11.53 -4.68 -14.06
C ALA A 16 11.94 -3.20 -14.17
N ARG A 17 12.85 -2.85 -15.07
CA ARG A 17 13.28 -1.46 -15.29
C ARG A 17 12.15 -0.65 -15.90
N LYS A 18 11.55 -1.19 -16.97
CA LYS A 18 10.42 -0.59 -17.67
C LYS A 18 9.23 -0.40 -16.74
N LEU A 19 8.93 -1.41 -15.91
CA LEU A 19 7.86 -1.30 -14.91
C LEU A 19 8.15 -0.22 -13.87
N LEU A 20 9.38 -0.12 -13.37
CA LEU A 20 9.74 0.96 -12.44
C LEU A 20 9.53 2.32 -13.10
N ASP A 21 10.05 2.52 -14.31
CA ASP A 21 9.97 3.81 -15.01
C ASP A 21 8.51 4.21 -15.27
N MET A 22 7.65 3.24 -15.61
CA MET A 22 6.22 3.47 -15.80
C MET A 22 5.50 3.92 -14.53
N HIS A 23 5.84 3.36 -13.36
CA HIS A 23 5.08 3.58 -12.13
C HIS A 23 5.72 4.58 -11.16
N PHE A 24 7.00 4.93 -11.34
CA PHE A 24 7.75 5.68 -10.35
C PHE A 24 7.14 7.04 -10.01
N LEU A 25 6.71 7.80 -11.03
CA LEU A 25 6.14 9.13 -10.81
C LEU A 25 4.79 9.08 -10.10
N ASP A 26 3.94 8.11 -10.45
CA ASP A 26 2.62 7.92 -9.84
C ASP A 26 2.76 7.51 -8.36
N ILE A 27 3.63 6.54 -8.08
CA ILE A 27 3.92 6.10 -6.71
C ILE A 27 4.47 7.26 -5.89
N ARG A 28 5.42 8.03 -6.45
CA ARG A 28 6.01 9.18 -5.76
C ARG A 28 4.96 10.26 -5.46
N SER A 29 4.07 10.57 -6.41
CA SER A 29 3.00 11.55 -6.21
C SER A 29 2.07 11.13 -5.09
N ALA A 30 1.58 9.89 -5.14
CA ALA A 30 0.67 9.35 -4.13
C ALA A 30 1.27 9.36 -2.71
N LEU A 31 2.56 9.00 -2.58
CA LEU A 31 3.27 9.05 -1.30
C LEU A 31 3.43 10.49 -0.79
N LEU A 32 3.80 11.42 -1.67
CA LEU A 32 3.94 12.83 -1.31
C LEU A 32 2.61 13.46 -0.88
N GLU A 33 1.53 13.19 -1.62
CA GLU A 33 0.19 13.67 -1.30
C GLU A 33 -0.30 13.11 0.04
N THR A 34 -0.03 11.83 0.31
CA THR A 34 -0.35 11.18 1.57
C THR A 34 0.38 11.85 2.74
N ALA A 35 1.70 12.07 2.62
CA ALA A 35 2.49 12.75 3.64
C ALA A 35 1.98 14.19 3.89
N ALA A 36 1.74 14.95 2.81
CA ALA A 36 1.24 16.32 2.92
C ALA A 36 -0.18 16.38 3.53
N ALA A 37 -1.03 15.38 3.31
CA ALA A 37 -2.34 15.29 3.94
C ALA A 37 -2.22 15.03 5.45
N LEU A 38 -1.37 14.09 5.86
CA LEU A 38 -1.09 13.80 7.27
C LEU A 38 -0.53 15.03 7.99
N ASP A 39 0.43 15.74 7.38
CA ASP A 39 0.97 16.98 7.94
C ASP A 39 -0.11 18.04 8.17
N ARG A 40 -1.08 18.16 7.24
CA ARG A 40 -2.19 19.13 7.37
C ARG A 40 -3.15 18.72 8.49
N ILE A 41 -3.44 17.42 8.62
CA ILE A 41 -4.29 16.88 9.68
C ILE A 41 -3.65 17.13 11.04
N GLU A 42 -2.39 16.77 11.22
CA GLU A 42 -1.69 16.89 12.50
C GLU A 42 -1.52 18.34 12.94
N ARG A 43 -1.36 19.27 11.99
CA ARG A 43 -1.27 20.73 12.26
C ARG A 43 -2.63 21.39 12.52
N ALA A 44 -3.75 20.75 12.21
CA ALA A 44 -5.07 21.31 12.45
C ALA A 44 -5.40 21.32 13.96
N LYS A 45 -6.40 22.14 14.35
CA LYS A 45 -6.93 22.11 15.72
C LYS A 45 -7.49 20.71 16.02
N GLY A 46 -7.02 20.09 17.10
CA GLY A 46 -7.38 18.70 17.44
C GLY A 46 -6.58 17.64 16.69
N GLY A 47 -5.56 18.04 15.91
CA GLY A 47 -4.80 17.14 15.05
C GLY A 47 -4.07 16.04 15.81
N LYS A 48 -3.43 16.38 16.94
CA LYS A 48 -2.70 15.41 17.78
C LYS A 48 -3.60 14.31 18.32
N GLU A 49 -4.83 14.66 18.69
CA GLU A 49 -5.85 13.72 19.14
C GLU A 49 -6.30 12.81 18.00
N VAL A 50 -6.54 13.38 16.82
CA VAL A 50 -6.91 12.61 15.60
C VAL A 50 -5.80 11.66 15.15
N MET A 51 -4.53 11.95 15.43
CA MET A 51 -3.43 11.01 15.13
C MET A 51 -3.55 9.69 15.89
N GLY A 52 -4.35 9.63 16.97
CA GLY A 52 -4.70 8.39 17.68
C GLY A 52 -5.83 7.57 17.04
N ASP A 53 -6.47 8.05 15.97
CA ASP A 53 -7.56 7.37 15.29
C ASP A 53 -7.09 6.05 14.65
N SER A 54 -7.94 5.02 14.73
CA SER A 54 -7.62 3.68 14.21
C SER A 54 -7.39 3.66 12.70
N ARG A 55 -8.01 4.59 11.95
CA ARG A 55 -7.79 4.79 10.50
C ARG A 55 -6.38 5.25 10.21
N ILE A 56 -5.86 6.19 11.01
CA ILE A 56 -4.47 6.66 10.89
C ILE A 56 -3.50 5.51 11.18
N SER A 57 -3.80 4.71 12.21
CA SER A 57 -3.01 3.51 12.53
C SER A 57 -3.00 2.50 11.38
N LYS A 58 -4.13 2.28 10.68
CA LYS A 58 -4.18 1.42 9.49
C LYS A 58 -3.38 1.99 8.32
N LEU A 59 -3.41 3.30 8.07
CA LEU A 59 -2.57 3.92 7.05
C LEU A 59 -1.07 3.67 7.32
N PHE A 60 -0.64 3.77 8.57
CA PHE A 60 0.75 3.45 8.95
C PHE A 60 1.09 1.96 8.83
N ALA A 61 0.15 1.07 9.16
CA ALA A 61 0.32 -0.36 8.92
C ALA A 61 0.44 -0.67 7.41
N ALA A 62 -0.30 0.05 6.57
CA ALA A 62 -0.22 -0.09 5.12
C ALA A 62 1.16 0.30 4.56
N CYS A 63 1.82 1.32 5.13
CA CYS A 63 3.20 1.67 4.77
C CYS A 63 4.16 0.48 4.97
N ARG A 64 3.98 -0.31 6.04
CA ARG A 64 4.79 -1.51 6.29
C ARG A 64 4.61 -2.57 5.21
N ILE A 65 3.38 -2.75 4.72
CA ILE A 65 3.07 -3.66 3.60
C ILE A 65 3.78 -3.20 2.33
N ILE A 66 3.77 -1.90 2.04
CA ILE A 66 4.41 -1.32 0.85
C ILE A 66 5.93 -1.55 0.89
N THR A 67 6.57 -1.41 2.04
CA THR A 67 8.03 -1.55 2.20
C THR A 67 8.52 -3.00 2.32
N ASP A 68 7.61 -3.98 2.38
CA ASP A 68 7.96 -5.40 2.52
C ASP A 68 8.60 -5.93 1.23
N THR A 69 9.93 -5.95 1.15
CA THR A 69 10.69 -6.38 -0.03
C THR A 69 10.64 -7.90 -0.22
N GLY A 70 10.53 -8.37 -1.47
CA GLY A 70 10.44 -9.81 -1.78
C GLY A 70 9.00 -10.36 -1.77
N ALA A 71 8.06 -9.67 -1.13
CA ALA A 71 6.63 -9.95 -1.28
C ALA A 71 6.16 -9.68 -2.73
N THR A 72 5.14 -10.43 -3.19
CA THR A 72 4.51 -10.23 -4.52
C THR A 72 3.00 -9.97 -4.41
N ASP A 73 2.48 -9.87 -3.18
CA ASP A 73 1.06 -9.83 -2.80
C ASP A 73 0.68 -8.55 -2.03
N ARG A 74 1.49 -7.48 -2.13
CA ARG A 74 1.30 -6.23 -1.37
C ARG A 74 -0.10 -5.63 -1.56
N ALA A 75 -0.64 -5.67 -2.78
CA ALA A 75 -1.96 -5.15 -3.07
C ALA A 75 -3.07 -5.93 -2.35
N GLU A 76 -2.99 -7.26 -2.34
CA GLU A 76 -3.96 -8.12 -1.64
C GLU A 76 -3.90 -7.91 -0.12
N ARG A 77 -2.70 -7.84 0.44
CA ARG A 77 -2.49 -7.53 1.87
C ARG A 77 -2.99 -6.15 2.24
N PHE A 78 -2.76 -5.16 1.38
CA PHE A 78 -3.29 -3.81 1.54
C PHE A 78 -4.83 -3.86 1.57
N LEU A 79 -5.46 -4.49 0.58
CA LEU A 79 -6.92 -4.62 0.53
C LEU A 79 -7.47 -5.34 1.77
N THR A 80 -6.81 -6.41 2.21
CA THR A 80 -7.21 -7.19 3.39
C THR A 80 -7.19 -6.33 4.65
N LEU A 81 -6.14 -5.53 4.86
CA LEU A 81 -6.02 -4.61 6.00
C LEU A 81 -7.20 -3.63 6.10
N PHE A 82 -7.76 -3.20 4.97
CA PHE A 82 -8.90 -2.28 4.92
C PHE A 82 -10.25 -2.97 4.77
N SER A 83 -10.29 -4.29 4.59
CA SER A 83 -11.55 -5.06 4.46
C SER A 83 -12.14 -5.49 5.81
N SER A 84 -11.34 -5.50 6.88
CA SER A 84 -11.88 -5.73 8.23
C SER A 84 -12.59 -4.48 8.76
N PRO A 85 -13.82 -4.62 9.29
CA PRO A 85 -14.54 -3.50 9.88
C PRO A 85 -13.68 -2.89 10.98
N GLU A 86 -13.73 -1.56 11.08
CA GLU A 86 -13.08 -0.87 12.18
C GLU A 86 -13.83 -1.24 13.45
N THR A 87 -13.26 -2.10 14.28
CA THR A 87 -13.66 -2.17 15.68
C THR A 87 -13.13 -0.90 16.34
N GLY A 88 -13.88 0.19 16.18
CA GLY A 88 -13.63 1.42 16.91
C GLY A 88 -13.82 1.21 18.42
N PRO A 89 -13.39 2.17 19.27
CA PRO A 89 -14.00 2.32 20.58
C PRO A 89 -15.50 2.64 20.47
#